data_AF-A0A662B2C8-F1
#
_entry.id   AF-A0A662B2C8-F1
#
_cell.length_a   1.000
_cell.length_b   1.000
_cell.length_c   1.000
_cell.angle_alpha   90.00
_cell.angle_beta   90.00
_cell.angle_gamma   90.00
#
_symmetry.space_group_name_H-M   'P 1'
#
loop_
_entity.id
_entity.type
_entity.pdbx_description
1 polymer ?
#
loop_
_entity_poly.entity_id
_entity_poly.type
_entity_poly.pdbx_seq_one_letter_code
_entity_poly.pdbx_strand_id
1 'polypeptide(L)'
;PDDDFRAIGLSRQKTKYINNVAQFSLDNDISFDYLNKMTDDEIVEYLTQIVGIGKWTVQMILMFPMDRPNVFPVDDLGIQTKMKAWYGVDLEKKELRSKLTQISEKWSPYKTLACKYIWESEL
;
A
#
# COMPACT_ATOMS: atom_id res chain seq x y z
N PRO A 1 19.57 0.12 -21.92
CA PRO A 1 18.74 0.36 -20.72
C PRO A 1 17.44 -0.44 -20.74
N ASP A 2 16.53 -0.21 -21.68
CA ASP A 2 15.25 -0.94 -21.73
C ASP A 2 15.41 -2.42 -22.06
N ASP A 3 16.33 -2.78 -22.94
CA ASP A 3 16.62 -4.18 -23.27
C ASP A 3 17.27 -4.93 -22.10
N ASP A 4 18.07 -4.23 -21.28
CA ASP A 4 18.67 -4.79 -20.06
C ASP A 4 17.58 -5.14 -19.03
N PHE A 5 16.59 -4.26 -18.84
CA PHE A 5 15.46 -4.52 -17.94
C PHE A 5 14.58 -5.67 -18.44
N ARG A 6 14.38 -5.79 -19.76
CA ARG A 6 13.62 -6.92 -20.33
C ARG A 6 14.36 -8.24 -20.18
N ALA A 7 15.69 -8.23 -20.31
CA ALA A 7 16.52 -9.42 -20.13
C ALA A 7 16.38 -10.02 -18.71
N ILE A 8 16.09 -9.19 -17.71
CA ILE A 8 15.84 -9.63 -16.32
C ILE A 8 14.34 -9.83 -15.98
N GLY A 9 13.46 -9.83 -16.99
CA GLY A 9 12.04 -10.17 -16.83
C GLY A 9 11.11 -9.00 -16.47
N LEU A 10 11.57 -7.75 -16.53
CA LEU A 10 10.68 -6.60 -16.31
C LEU A 10 9.85 -6.29 -17.57
N SER A 11 8.56 -6.02 -17.35
CA SER A 11 7.70 -5.50 -18.40
C SER A 11 8.06 -4.04 -18.70
N ARG A 12 7.78 -3.58 -19.93
CA ARG A 12 7.99 -2.18 -20.33
C ARG A 12 7.32 -1.19 -19.39
N GLN A 13 6.12 -1.52 -18.89
CA GLN A 13 5.38 -0.66 -17.96
C GLN A 13 6.08 -0.57 -16.60
N LYS A 14 6.58 -1.69 -16.07
CA LYS A 14 7.35 -1.70 -14.82
C LYS A 14 8.66 -0.94 -14.97
N THR A 15 9.37 -1.10 -16.09
CA THR A 15 10.56 -0.31 -16.42
C THR A 15 10.26 1.19 -16.40
N LYS A 16 9.18 1.62 -17.06
CA LYS A 16 8.75 3.03 -17.03
C LYS A 16 8.50 3.53 -15.60
N TYR A 17 7.84 2.75 -14.75
CA TYR A 17 7.55 3.16 -13.37
C TYR A 17 8.80 3.23 -12.51
N ILE A 18 9.73 2.29 -12.66
CA ILE A 18 11.04 2.34 -11.98
C ILE A 18 11.79 3.62 -12.39
N ASN A 19 11.82 3.94 -13.68
CA ASN A 19 12.45 5.17 -14.16
C ASN A 19 11.75 6.43 -13.63
N ASN A 20 10.42 6.44 -13.51
CA ASN A 20 9.69 7.55 -12.91
C ASN A 20 10.03 7.74 -11.42
N VAL A 21 10.14 6.64 -10.66
CA VAL A 21 10.57 6.69 -9.25
C VAL A 21 12.00 7.22 -9.13
N ALA A 22 12.91 6.73 -9.97
CA ALA A 22 14.29 7.19 -10.01
C ALA A 22 14.37 8.69 -10.31
N GLN A 23 13.65 9.16 -11.34
CA GLN A 23 13.60 10.58 -11.68
C GLN A 23 13.03 11.42 -10.52
N PHE A 24 11.91 10.99 -9.93
CA PHE A 24 11.33 11.69 -8.79
C PHE A 24 12.29 11.80 -7.60
N SER A 25 13.10 10.76 -7.36
CA SER A 25 14.11 10.75 -6.29
C SER A 25 15.33 11.65 -6.56
N LEU A 26 15.59 11.98 -7.83
CA LEU A 26 16.62 12.95 -8.20
C LEU A 26 16.11 14.39 -8.03
N ASP A 27 14.82 14.59 -8.31
CA ASP A 27 14.18 15.91 -8.28
C ASP A 27 13.68 16.28 -6.86
N ASN A 28 13.42 15.28 -6.00
CA ASN A 28 12.83 15.45 -4.68
C ASN A 28 13.41 14.48 -3.65
N ASP A 29 13.32 14.82 -2.36
CA ASP A 29 13.77 13.96 -1.26
C ASP A 29 12.72 12.89 -0.93
N ILE A 30 13.07 11.62 -1.15
CA ILE A 30 12.24 10.47 -0.75
C ILE A 30 12.92 9.60 0.32
N SER A 31 13.94 10.13 0.99
CA SER A 31 14.61 9.43 2.09
C SER A 31 13.64 9.16 3.23
N PHE A 32 13.83 8.06 3.95
CA PHE A 32 12.99 7.77 5.12
C PHE A 32 13.14 8.83 6.21
N ASP A 33 14.29 9.49 6.34
CA ASP A 33 14.46 10.61 7.28
C ASP A 33 13.57 11.81 6.94
N TYR A 34 13.34 12.06 5.66
CA TYR A 34 12.42 13.09 5.20
C TYR A 34 10.97 12.63 5.37
N LEU A 35 10.62 11.43 4.88
CA LEU A 35 9.27 10.90 4.93
C LEU A 35 8.78 10.65 6.37
N ASN A 36 9.65 10.29 7.32
CA ASN A 36 9.27 10.03 8.70
C ASN A 36 8.71 11.27 9.43
N LYS A 37 9.03 12.47 8.94
CA LYS A 37 8.51 13.74 9.47
C LYS A 37 7.08 14.03 9.03
N MET A 38 6.57 13.29 8.05
CA MET A 38 5.23 13.40 7.51
C MET A 38 4.28 12.40 8.20
N THR A 39 2.99 12.73 8.19
CA THR A 39 1.89 11.82 8.48
C THR A 39 1.71 10.80 7.35
N ASP A 40 1.02 9.69 7.64
CA ASP A 40 0.76 8.65 6.64
C ASP A 40 -0.01 9.19 5.42
N ASP A 41 -0.97 10.10 5.64
CA ASP A 41 -1.76 10.71 4.56
C ASP A 41 -0.91 11.66 3.69
N GLU A 42 -0.01 12.43 4.30
CA GLU A 42 0.93 13.29 3.57
C GLU A 42 1.89 12.45 2.71
N ILE A 43 2.38 11.31 3.22
CA ILE A 43 3.24 10.40 2.43
C ILE A 43 2.46 9.80 1.26
N VAL A 44 1.18 9.43 1.47
CA VAL A 44 0.32 8.96 0.38
C VAL A 44 0.17 10.03 -0.68
N GLU A 45 -0.16 11.26 -0.32
CA GLU A 45 -0.30 12.36 -1.28
C GLU A 45 1.03 12.66 -2.00
N TYR A 46 2.14 12.65 -1.26
CA TYR A 46 3.45 12.94 -1.80
C TYR A 46 3.93 11.90 -2.82
N LEU A 47 3.90 10.62 -2.45
CA LEU A 47 4.44 9.54 -3.29
C LEU A 47 3.49 9.14 -4.43
N THR A 48 2.19 9.43 -4.34
CA THR A 48 1.25 9.15 -5.44
C THR A 48 1.35 10.14 -6.61
N GLN A 49 2.17 11.19 -6.48
CA GLN A 49 2.54 12.04 -7.62
C GLN A 49 3.39 11.28 -8.66
N ILE A 50 4.04 10.18 -8.26
CA ILE A 50 4.85 9.36 -9.16
C ILE A 50 3.92 8.49 -10.02
N VAL A 51 3.91 8.73 -11.34
CA VAL A 51 3.11 7.95 -12.28
C VAL A 51 3.48 6.46 -12.18
N GLY A 52 2.48 5.64 -11.79
CA GLY A 52 2.63 4.20 -11.57
C GLY A 52 2.61 3.78 -10.10
N ILE A 53 2.68 4.74 -9.16
CA ILE A 53 2.58 4.49 -7.72
C ILE A 53 1.18 4.89 -7.24
N GLY A 54 0.38 3.91 -6.85
CA GLY A 54 -0.96 4.12 -6.30
C GLY A 54 -0.98 4.07 -4.77
N LYS A 55 -2.12 4.46 -4.17
CA LYS A 55 -2.33 4.46 -2.72
C LYS A 55 -1.98 3.12 -2.06
N TRP A 56 -2.43 2.00 -2.64
CA TRP A 56 -2.14 0.67 -2.10
C TRP A 56 -0.61 0.41 -2.04
N THR A 57 0.13 0.78 -3.07
CA THR A 57 1.59 0.65 -3.10
C THR A 57 2.24 1.47 -1.98
N VAL A 58 1.80 2.71 -1.78
CA VAL A 58 2.32 3.56 -0.69
C VAL A 58 1.97 2.96 0.67
N GLN A 59 0.78 2.40 0.85
CA GLN A 59 0.43 1.69 2.07
C GLN A 59 1.33 0.48 2.33
N MET A 60 1.74 -0.27 1.30
CA MET A 60 2.76 -1.32 1.45
C MET A 60 4.11 -0.74 1.90
N ILE A 61 4.53 0.41 1.37
CA ILE A 61 5.75 1.11 1.79
C ILE A 61 5.67 1.53 3.26
N LEU A 62 4.54 2.11 3.67
CA LEU A 62 4.30 2.50 5.06
C LEU A 62 4.38 1.29 6.00
N MET A 63 3.82 0.15 5.62
CA MET A 63 3.71 -1.05 6.46
C MET A 63 5.00 -1.87 6.60
N PHE A 64 5.80 -1.96 5.53
CA PHE A 64 6.92 -2.90 5.45
C PHE A 64 8.29 -2.21 5.53
N PRO A 65 8.67 -1.30 4.60
CA PRO A 65 9.88 -0.51 4.76
C PRO A 65 9.89 0.48 5.92
N MET A 66 8.75 1.09 6.25
CA MET A 66 8.68 2.17 7.25
C MET A 66 8.08 1.74 8.60
N ASP A 67 7.65 0.48 8.73
CA ASP A 67 7.07 -0.09 9.96
C ASP A 67 6.00 0.77 10.65
N ARG A 68 5.19 1.52 9.87
CA ARG A 68 4.07 2.31 10.41
C ARG A 68 3.02 1.36 11.00
N PRO A 69 2.66 1.50 12.28
CA PRO A 69 1.88 0.48 12.99
C PRO A 69 0.38 0.51 12.67
N ASN A 70 -0.15 1.64 12.19
CA ASN A 70 -1.59 1.89 12.13
C ASN A 70 -2.16 2.04 10.71
N VAL A 71 -1.64 1.27 9.75
CA VAL A 71 -2.07 1.33 8.33
C VAL A 71 -3.07 0.22 8.04
N PHE A 72 -4.16 0.55 7.34
CA PHE A 72 -5.15 -0.41 6.86
C PHE A 72 -5.38 -0.26 5.35
N PRO A 73 -4.84 -1.16 4.51
CA PRO A 73 -4.98 -1.10 3.06
C PRO A 73 -6.32 -1.72 2.63
N VAL A 74 -7.42 -0.99 2.83
CA VAL A 74 -8.79 -1.48 2.56
C VAL A 74 -9.02 -1.97 1.12
N ASP A 75 -8.24 -1.49 0.16
CA ASP A 75 -8.32 -1.89 -1.25
C ASP A 75 -7.56 -3.19 -1.57
N ASP A 76 -6.86 -3.77 -0.59
CA ASP A 76 -6.18 -5.05 -0.75
C ASP A 76 -7.18 -6.20 -0.89
N LEU A 77 -7.12 -6.92 -2.00
CA LEU A 77 -8.07 -8.00 -2.30
C LEU A 77 -7.97 -9.15 -1.30
N GLY A 78 -6.76 -9.47 -0.83
CA GLY A 78 -6.56 -10.53 0.17
C GLY A 78 -7.25 -10.20 1.49
N ILE A 79 -7.10 -8.96 1.96
CA ILE A 79 -7.80 -8.46 3.14
C ILE A 79 -9.32 -8.43 2.93
N GLN A 80 -9.80 -7.89 1.80
CA GLN A 80 -11.23 -7.84 1.52
C GLN A 80 -11.85 -9.24 1.53
N THR A 81 -11.26 -10.20 0.82
CA THR A 81 -11.76 -11.57 0.74
C THR A 81 -11.83 -12.24 2.11
N LYS A 82 -10.77 -12.17 2.91
CA LYS A 82 -10.73 -12.82 4.22
C LYS A 82 -11.65 -12.16 5.23
N MET A 83 -11.69 -10.83 5.27
CA MET A 83 -12.61 -10.13 6.16
C MET A 83 -14.08 -10.36 5.78
N LYS A 84 -14.42 -10.43 4.47
CA LYS A 84 -15.78 -10.78 4.05
C LYS A 84 -16.20 -12.13 4.61
N ALA A 85 -15.33 -13.14 4.53
CA ALA A 85 -15.60 -14.46 5.08
C ALA A 85 -15.74 -14.45 6.61
N TRP A 86 -14.80 -13.86 7.33
CA TRP A 86 -14.77 -13.88 8.80
C TRP A 86 -15.90 -13.10 9.46
N TYR A 87 -16.28 -11.97 8.87
CA TYR A 87 -17.30 -11.09 9.42
C TYR A 87 -18.68 -11.30 8.78
N GLY A 88 -18.82 -12.26 7.86
CA GLY A 88 -20.08 -12.53 7.15
C GLY A 88 -20.60 -11.31 6.39
N VAL A 89 -19.70 -10.54 5.74
CA VAL A 89 -20.04 -9.31 5.04
C VAL A 89 -20.30 -9.60 3.56
N ASP A 90 -21.56 -9.50 3.15
CA ASP A 90 -21.98 -9.56 1.75
C ASP A 90 -22.30 -8.14 1.22
N LEU A 91 -21.24 -7.33 1.09
CA LEU A 91 -21.29 -5.98 0.55
C LEU A 91 -20.27 -5.85 -0.56
N GLU A 92 -20.47 -4.85 -1.43
CA GLU A 92 -19.61 -4.58 -2.57
C GLU A 92 -19.16 -3.12 -2.64
N LYS A 93 -18.05 -2.89 -3.36
CA LYS A 93 -17.54 -1.56 -3.71
C LYS A 93 -17.42 -0.61 -2.48
N LYS A 94 -18.14 0.52 -2.50
CA LYS A 94 -18.05 1.59 -1.51
C LYS A 94 -18.58 1.15 -0.14
N GLU A 95 -19.65 0.37 -0.11
CA GLU A 95 -20.27 -0.11 1.13
C GLU A 95 -19.35 -1.11 1.83
N LEU A 96 -18.73 -2.01 1.05
CA LEU A 96 -17.71 -2.92 1.55
C LEU A 96 -16.55 -2.14 2.19
N ARG A 97 -15.94 -1.20 1.46
CA ARG A 97 -14.84 -0.38 1.98
C ARG A 97 -15.20 0.32 3.28
N SER A 98 -16.36 0.97 3.33
CA SER A 98 -16.85 1.66 4.53
C SER A 98 -16.97 0.70 5.72
N LYS A 99 -17.56 -0.48 5.48
CA LYS A 99 -17.75 -1.49 6.51
C LYS A 99 -16.44 -2.07 7.03
N LEU A 100 -15.50 -2.40 6.14
CA LEU A 100 -14.20 -2.95 6.52
C LEU A 100 -13.35 -1.92 7.26
N THR A 101 -13.36 -0.66 6.83
CA THR A 101 -12.71 0.44 7.56
C THR A 101 -13.30 0.60 8.95
N GLN A 102 -14.63 0.57 9.10
CA GLN A 102 -15.27 0.63 10.42
C GLN A 102 -14.83 -0.53 11.33
N ILE A 103 -14.71 -1.75 10.79
CA ILE A 103 -14.26 -2.91 11.55
C ILE A 103 -12.80 -2.73 11.99
N SER A 104 -11.94 -2.23 11.10
CA SER A 104 -10.50 -2.09 11.38
C SER A 104 -10.18 -1.03 12.43
N GLU A 105 -11.10 -0.09 12.72
CA GLU A 105 -10.92 0.86 13.82
C GLU A 105 -10.71 0.18 15.18
N LYS A 106 -11.25 -1.02 15.39
CA LYS A 106 -11.05 -1.81 16.62
C LYS A 106 -9.61 -2.27 16.82
N TRP A 107 -8.79 -2.24 15.77
CA TRP A 107 -7.40 -2.70 15.81
C TRP A 107 -6.41 -1.55 16.02
N SER A 108 -6.90 -0.30 16.07
CA SER A 108 -6.06 0.85 16.38
C SER A 108 -5.42 0.71 17.77
N PRO A 109 -4.12 1.02 17.94
CA PRO A 109 -3.22 1.67 16.99
C PRO A 109 -2.36 0.70 16.14
N TYR A 110 -2.72 -0.58 16.05
CA TYR A 110 -1.92 -1.66 15.45
C TYR A 110 -2.61 -2.33 14.25
N LYS A 111 -3.29 -1.56 13.40
CA LYS A 111 -3.96 -2.06 12.18
C LYS A 111 -2.99 -2.84 11.28
N THR A 112 -1.73 -2.40 11.16
CA THR A 112 -0.72 -3.08 10.34
C THR A 112 -0.46 -4.51 10.82
N LEU A 113 -0.41 -4.72 12.14
CA LEU A 113 -0.21 -6.05 12.71
C LEU A 113 -1.41 -6.96 12.42
N ALA A 114 -2.63 -6.45 12.60
CA ALA A 114 -3.84 -7.19 12.25
C ALA A 114 -3.86 -7.60 10.77
N CYS A 115 -3.47 -6.71 9.86
CA CYS A 115 -3.33 -7.02 8.43
C CYS A 115 -2.31 -8.13 8.15
N LYS A 116 -1.15 -8.13 8.83
CA LYS A 116 -0.15 -9.19 8.72
C LYS A 116 -0.74 -10.55 9.12
N TYR A 117 -1.51 -10.62 10.20
CA TYR A 117 -2.24 -11.84 10.59
C TYR A 117 -3.32 -12.25 9.59
N ILE A 118 -4.06 -11.28 9.04
CA ILE A 118 -5.05 -11.56 7.99
C ILE A 118 -4.35 -12.17 6.77
N TRP A 119 -3.19 -11.66 6.33
CA TRP A 119 -2.51 -12.26 5.18
C TRP A 119 -1.99 -13.67 5.44
N GLU A 120 -1.53 -13.96 6.65
CA GLU A 120 -1.02 -15.29 7.03
C GLU A 120 -2.13 -16.34 7.23
N SER A 121 -3.33 -15.91 7.63
CA SER A 121 -4.39 -16.84 8.01
C SER A 121 -4.92 -17.68 6.85
N GLU A 122 -5.34 -18.90 7.12
CA GLU A 122 -6.11 -19.70 6.16
C GLU A 122 -7.58 -19.21 6.10
N LEU A 123 -8.27 -19.54 5.00
CA LEU A 123 -9.69 -19.26 4.79
C LEU A 123 -10.56 -20.42 5.27
#